data_AF-I0JM55-F1
#
_entry.id   AF-I0JM55-F1
#
_cell.length_a   1.000
_cell.length_b   1.000
_cell.length_c   1.000
_cell.angle_alpha   90.00
_cell.angle_beta   90.00
_cell.angle_gamma   90.00
#
_symmetry.space_group_name_H-M   'P 1'
#
loop_
_entity.id
_entity.type
_entity.pdbx_description
1 polymer ?
#
loop_
_entity_poly.entity_id
_entity_poly.type
_entity_poly.pdbx_seq_one_letter_code
_entity_poly.pdbx_strand_id
1 'polypeptide(L)'
;MEERKVVSIEDRIPKLKQTRRKKANRRLILYLMILFILIAVVIYLQSPLSNVGNIEVQGERHVTADEIKELANITTETNYWKVDTDSITNNVESHKEIKSVNVNRDFPNTVQIQVEEAERIGYVQTNGEFSAILENGTKLEAASSLPGGDAPILAGFSKQTYLEEMSKELKELPQSVTNLISEIHWEPKEDNPYQIRLYMNDGFQVLASIRNFSNKMTIYPSIVAQLEEGAEGIIHIDVGAYFEEYAGAGEEGNTEGEVQAESPDQVDEPISEFDANNDPEGNPEAAPESETNIIPQANSELTPQPETNEDSEPDREHTPASEQEGTEQSGSVEDSDGSDSTDDSSSEESGQ
;
A
#
# COMPACT_ATOMS: atom_id res chain seq x y z
N MET A 1 80.08 -9.15 66.03
CA MET A 1 79.29 -8.27 65.14
C MET A 1 77.84 -8.65 65.36
N GLU A 2 77.04 -7.75 65.95
CA GLU A 2 75.60 -7.96 66.13
C GLU A 2 74.87 -7.44 64.91
N GLU A 3 74.16 -8.32 64.21
CA GLU A 3 73.32 -7.94 63.07
C GLU A 3 72.09 -7.18 63.57
N ARG A 4 71.97 -5.90 63.18
CA ARG A 4 70.77 -5.10 63.42
C ARG A 4 69.63 -5.66 62.59
N LYS A 5 68.69 -6.33 63.25
CA LYS A 5 67.42 -6.75 62.67
C LYS A 5 66.61 -5.51 62.26
N VAL A 6 66.62 -5.22 60.97
CA VAL A 6 65.82 -4.15 60.36
C VAL A 6 64.36 -4.61 60.42
N VAL A 7 63.62 -4.11 61.40
CA VAL A 7 62.17 -4.36 61.50
C VAL A 7 61.48 -3.40 60.52
N SER A 8 60.85 -3.98 59.50
CA SER A 8 60.19 -3.21 58.47
C SER A 8 59.01 -2.40 59.03
N ILE A 9 58.87 -1.16 58.54
CA ILE A 9 57.84 -0.19 58.94
C ILE A 9 56.41 -0.67 58.60
N GLU A 10 56.28 -1.73 57.79
CA GLU A 10 55.00 -2.35 57.44
C GLU A 10 54.19 -2.89 58.63
N ASP A 11 54.80 -3.15 59.79
CA ASP A 11 54.11 -3.68 60.97
C ASP A 11 53.51 -2.62 61.90
N ARG A 12 53.84 -1.33 61.72
CA ARG A 12 53.35 -0.26 62.63
C ARG A 12 52.02 0.40 62.23
N ILE A 13 51.47 0.11 61.06
CA ILE A 13 50.18 0.70 60.63
C ILE A 13 49.23 -0.38 60.09
N PRO A 14 48.62 -1.20 60.99
CA PRO A 14 47.71 -2.28 60.61
C PRO A 14 46.43 -1.79 59.90
N LYS A 15 46.14 -0.48 59.93
CA LYS A 15 44.91 0.11 59.36
C LYS A 15 45.00 0.47 57.86
N LEU A 16 46.18 0.45 57.22
CA LEU A 16 46.30 0.75 55.78
C LEU A 16 46.14 -0.47 54.85
N LYS A 17 46.36 -1.70 55.35
CA LYS A 17 46.13 -2.94 54.56
C LYS A 17 44.63 -3.27 54.39
N GLN A 18 43.80 -2.93 55.37
CA GLN A 18 42.37 -3.29 55.36
C GLN A 18 41.53 -2.45 54.38
N THR A 19 41.85 -1.17 54.18
CA THR A 19 41.13 -0.29 53.26
C THR A 19 41.38 -0.64 51.78
N ARG A 20 42.60 -1.07 51.44
CA ARG A 20 42.96 -1.56 50.10
C ARG A 20 42.29 -2.92 49.78
N ARG A 21 42.26 -3.85 50.75
CA ARG A 21 41.59 -5.15 50.61
C ARG A 21 40.07 -5.03 50.48
N LYS A 22 39.43 -4.10 51.21
CA LYS A 22 37.98 -3.83 51.03
C LYS A 22 37.65 -3.29 49.64
N LYS A 23 38.47 -2.42 49.05
CA LYS A 23 38.30 -1.97 47.65
C LYS A 23 38.50 -3.11 46.65
N ALA A 24 39.51 -3.97 46.85
CA ALA A 24 39.76 -5.12 45.99
C ALA A 24 38.64 -6.19 46.09
N ASN A 25 38.17 -6.53 47.29
CA ASN A 25 37.06 -7.47 47.47
C ASN A 25 35.74 -6.90 46.94
N ARG A 26 35.51 -5.59 47.04
CA ARG A 26 34.32 -4.96 46.44
C ARG A 26 34.36 -5.03 44.91
N ARG A 27 35.53 -4.86 44.30
CA ARG A 27 35.73 -5.10 42.85
C ARG A 27 35.54 -6.57 42.49
N LEU A 28 36.07 -7.49 43.30
CA LEU A 28 35.89 -8.94 43.10
C LEU A 28 34.41 -9.34 43.17
N ILE A 29 33.68 -8.88 44.19
CA ILE A 29 32.24 -9.13 44.33
C ILE A 29 31.47 -8.53 43.15
N LEU A 30 31.86 -7.34 42.69
CA LEU A 30 31.26 -6.71 41.50
C LEU A 30 31.48 -7.59 40.26
N TYR A 31 32.71 -8.06 40.01
CA TYR A 31 32.99 -8.96 38.88
C TYR A 31 32.25 -10.30 39.01
N LEU A 32 32.15 -10.86 40.22
CA LEU A 32 31.42 -12.10 40.46
C LEU A 32 29.91 -11.93 40.24
N MET A 33 29.35 -10.78 40.64
CA MET A 33 27.96 -10.41 40.37
C MET A 33 27.70 -10.25 38.88
N ILE A 34 28.56 -9.52 38.16
CA ILE A 34 28.46 -9.37 36.71
C ILE A 34 28.53 -10.74 36.02
N LEU A 35 29.46 -11.61 36.44
CA LEU A 35 29.59 -12.96 35.92
C LEU A 35 28.31 -13.78 36.15
N PHE A 36 27.75 -13.73 37.36
CA PHE A 36 26.52 -14.45 37.69
C PHE A 36 25.32 -13.94 36.88
N ILE A 37 25.20 -12.62 36.70
CA ILE A 37 24.19 -11.99 35.84
C ILE A 37 24.35 -12.48 34.39
N LEU A 38 25.58 -12.52 33.88
CA LEU A 38 25.85 -12.96 32.50
C LEU A 38 25.44 -14.42 32.29
N ILE A 39 25.76 -15.31 33.25
CA ILE A 39 25.33 -16.71 33.23
C ILE A 39 23.80 -16.81 33.28
N ALA A 40 23.14 -16.04 34.15
CA ALA A 40 21.68 -16.03 34.27
C ALA A 40 21.01 -15.56 32.96
N VAL A 41 21.58 -14.55 32.28
CA VAL A 41 21.10 -14.09 30.97
C VAL A 41 21.22 -15.20 29.93
N VAL A 42 22.35 -15.92 29.86
CA VAL A 42 22.51 -17.02 28.89
C VAL A 42 21.51 -18.14 29.15
N ILE A 43 21.30 -18.52 30.42
CA ILE A 43 20.30 -19.53 30.79
C ILE A 43 18.89 -19.06 30.40
N TYR A 44 18.56 -17.79 30.63
CA TYR A 44 17.29 -17.21 30.24
C TYR A 44 17.09 -17.25 28.71
N LEU A 45 18.10 -16.85 27.93
CA LEU A 45 18.05 -16.87 26.45
C LEU A 45 17.91 -18.28 25.86
N GLN A 46 18.34 -19.31 26.59
CA GLN A 46 18.16 -20.72 26.20
C GLN A 46 16.85 -21.32 26.76
N SER A 47 16.19 -20.63 27.69
CA SER A 47 14.96 -21.10 28.32
C SER A 47 13.74 -20.81 27.43
N PRO A 48 12.70 -21.68 27.45
CA PRO A 48 11.41 -21.42 26.79
C PRO A 48 10.75 -20.11 27.24
N LEU A 49 11.13 -19.59 28.42
CA LEU A 49 10.66 -18.28 28.89
C LEU A 49 11.06 -17.11 27.98
N SER A 50 12.07 -17.30 27.12
CA SER A 50 12.53 -16.32 26.14
C SER A 50 11.90 -16.47 24.76
N ASN A 51 10.97 -17.41 24.58
CA ASN A 51 10.25 -17.56 23.33
C ASN A 51 9.18 -16.48 23.15
N VAL A 52 8.72 -16.32 21.91
CA VAL A 52 7.57 -15.49 21.58
C VAL A 52 6.36 -16.01 22.36
N GLY A 53 5.79 -15.17 23.20
CA GLY A 53 4.62 -15.49 24.01
C GLY A 53 3.32 -15.16 23.30
N ASN A 54 3.26 -14.02 22.61
CA ASN A 54 2.07 -13.58 21.88
C ASN A 54 2.44 -13.05 20.48
N ILE A 55 1.58 -13.33 19.51
CA ILE A 55 1.68 -12.78 18.15
C ILE A 55 0.38 -12.02 17.89
N GLU A 56 0.49 -10.70 17.85
CA GLU A 56 -0.64 -9.80 17.63
C GLU A 56 -0.62 -9.34 16.18
N VAL A 57 -1.68 -9.64 15.44
CA VAL A 57 -1.90 -9.15 14.09
C VAL A 57 -2.92 -8.02 14.16
N GLN A 58 -2.65 -6.93 13.45
CA GLN A 58 -3.53 -5.76 13.39
C GLN A 58 -3.60 -5.22 11.97
N GLY A 59 -4.75 -4.66 11.61
CA GLY A 59 -4.97 -4.04 10.29
C GLY A 59 -5.49 -5.01 9.23
N GLU A 60 -5.75 -6.27 9.62
CA GLU A 60 -6.39 -7.26 8.76
C GLU A 60 -7.86 -6.91 8.50
N ARG A 61 -8.31 -7.12 7.26
CA ARG A 61 -9.69 -6.93 6.81
C ARG A 61 -10.21 -8.15 6.08
N HIS A 62 -9.45 -8.65 5.11
CA HIS A 62 -9.82 -9.79 4.28
C HIS A 62 -8.90 -10.99 4.49
N VAL A 63 -7.60 -10.76 4.67
CA VAL A 63 -6.63 -11.83 4.95
C VAL A 63 -6.74 -12.19 6.43
N THR A 64 -6.91 -13.46 6.76
CA THR A 64 -7.13 -13.83 8.17
C THR A 64 -5.84 -13.67 9.00
N ALA A 65 -5.99 -13.32 10.28
CA ALA A 65 -4.84 -13.22 11.19
C ALA A 65 -4.04 -14.53 11.27
N ASP A 66 -4.67 -15.69 11.09
CA ASP A 66 -3.97 -16.98 11.13
C ASP A 66 -3.17 -17.24 9.85
N GLU A 67 -3.68 -16.81 8.69
CA GLU A 67 -2.94 -16.85 7.42
C GLU A 67 -1.73 -15.92 7.45
N ILE A 68 -1.86 -14.72 8.03
CA ILE A 68 -0.74 -13.81 8.26
C ILE A 68 0.32 -14.44 9.18
N LYS A 69 -0.09 -15.13 10.24
CA LYS A 69 0.84 -15.84 11.14
C LYS A 69 1.54 -17.01 10.44
N GLU A 70 0.84 -17.72 9.56
CA GLU A 70 1.41 -18.80 8.76
C GLU A 70 2.47 -18.26 7.79
N LEU A 71 2.16 -17.17 7.06
CA LEU A 71 3.10 -16.48 6.19
C LEU A 71 4.32 -15.93 6.96
N ALA A 72 4.09 -15.37 8.15
CA ALA A 72 5.16 -14.89 9.01
C ALA A 72 6.13 -16.01 9.45
N ASN A 73 5.70 -17.28 9.39
CA ASN A 73 6.50 -18.45 9.72
C ASN A 73 7.13 -18.37 11.12
N ILE A 74 6.39 -17.80 12.08
CA ILE A 74 6.77 -17.72 13.49
C ILE A 74 5.73 -18.41 14.36
N THR A 75 6.20 -19.04 15.43
CA THR A 75 5.36 -19.73 16.41
C THR A 75 5.77 -19.33 17.81
N THR A 76 5.00 -19.76 18.81
CA THR A 76 5.35 -19.59 20.22
C THR A 76 6.58 -20.39 20.66
N GLU A 77 7.09 -21.27 19.80
CA GLU A 77 8.35 -22.00 20.03
C GLU A 77 9.57 -21.24 19.48
N THR A 78 9.34 -20.18 18.69
CA THR A 78 10.41 -19.33 18.15
C THR A 78 11.01 -18.48 19.27
N ASN A 79 12.34 -18.40 19.32
CA ASN A 79 13.03 -17.55 20.28
C ASN A 79 12.85 -16.07 19.94
N TYR A 80 12.37 -15.26 20.89
CA TYR A 80 12.05 -13.84 20.69
C TYR A 80 13.24 -13.02 20.16
N TRP A 81 14.46 -13.35 20.58
CA TRP A 81 15.67 -12.65 20.18
C TRP A 81 16.16 -13.03 18.78
N LYS A 82 15.75 -14.21 18.29
CA LYS A 82 16.10 -14.73 16.95
C LYS A 82 15.04 -14.43 15.89
N VAL A 83 13.93 -13.81 16.27
CA VAL A 83 12.94 -13.32 15.32
C VAL A 83 13.67 -12.43 14.30
N ASP A 84 13.40 -12.63 13.02
CA ASP A 84 13.90 -11.78 11.95
C ASP A 84 12.72 -10.99 11.40
N THR A 85 12.67 -9.71 11.73
CA THR A 85 11.58 -8.81 11.34
C THR A 85 11.54 -8.58 9.84
N ASP A 86 12.71 -8.56 9.20
CA ASP A 86 12.82 -8.31 7.76
C ASP A 86 12.36 -9.56 6.99
N SER A 87 12.74 -10.75 7.46
CA SER A 87 12.23 -12.00 6.89
C SER A 87 10.71 -12.13 7.02
N ILE A 88 10.13 -11.76 8.17
CA ILE A 88 8.67 -11.78 8.36
C ILE A 88 8.00 -10.81 7.41
N THR A 89 8.50 -9.57 7.35
CA THR A 89 7.98 -8.52 6.46
C THR A 89 7.95 -9.02 5.02
N ASN A 90 9.07 -9.51 4.50
CA ASN A 90 9.16 -10.02 3.11
C ASN A 90 8.21 -11.21 2.85
N ASN A 91 8.06 -12.12 3.82
CA ASN A 91 7.18 -13.28 3.64
C ASN A 91 5.70 -12.86 3.61
N VAL A 92 5.28 -11.96 4.50
CA VAL A 92 3.89 -11.50 4.56
C VAL A 92 3.57 -10.57 3.38
N GLU A 93 4.49 -9.67 2.98
CA GLU A 93 4.35 -8.82 1.79
C GLU A 93 4.35 -9.60 0.46
N SER A 94 4.79 -10.87 0.46
CA SER A 94 4.68 -11.72 -0.72
C SER A 94 3.23 -12.05 -1.10
N HIS A 95 2.29 -11.87 -0.16
CA HIS A 95 0.88 -12.07 -0.39
C HIS A 95 0.27 -10.89 -1.17
N LYS A 96 -0.40 -11.18 -2.29
CA LYS A 96 -0.87 -10.15 -3.23
C LYS A 96 -1.80 -9.10 -2.62
N GLU A 97 -2.61 -9.49 -1.63
CA GLU A 97 -3.55 -8.60 -0.95
C GLU A 97 -2.89 -7.72 0.12
N ILE A 98 -1.60 -7.92 0.40
CA ILE A 98 -0.86 -7.13 1.38
C ILE A 98 -0.04 -6.06 0.65
N LYS A 99 -0.26 -4.80 1.04
CA LYS A 99 0.42 -3.64 0.47
C LYS A 99 1.68 -3.28 1.24
N SER A 100 1.61 -3.29 2.57
CA SER A 100 2.76 -3.03 3.43
C SER A 100 2.64 -3.77 4.75
N VAL A 101 3.79 -4.12 5.34
CA VAL A 101 3.84 -4.76 6.67
C VAL A 101 4.84 -4.03 7.55
N ASN A 102 4.44 -3.76 8.79
CA ASN A 102 5.33 -3.28 9.83
C ASN A 102 5.38 -4.29 10.97
N VAL A 103 6.57 -4.86 11.20
CA VAL A 103 6.79 -5.82 12.29
C VAL A 103 7.56 -5.15 13.40
N ASN A 104 6.94 -5.06 14.57
CA ASN A 104 7.56 -4.54 15.78
C ASN A 104 7.69 -5.61 16.86
N ARG A 105 8.74 -5.51 17.67
CA ARG A 105 8.96 -6.41 18.82
C ARG A 105 8.65 -5.66 20.10
N ASP A 106 7.53 -6.03 20.71
CA ASP A 106 7.08 -5.45 21.97
C ASP A 106 7.57 -6.30 23.14
N PHE A 107 8.53 -5.73 23.87
CA PHE A 107 9.11 -6.36 25.05
C PHE A 107 8.02 -6.57 26.13
N PRO A 108 7.97 -7.71 26.82
CA PRO A 108 9.02 -8.73 26.93
C PRO A 108 9.01 -9.89 25.92
N ASN A 109 7.87 -10.24 25.32
CA ASN A 109 7.73 -11.44 24.49
C ASN A 109 6.61 -11.37 23.44
N THR A 110 6.21 -10.18 23.01
CA THR A 110 5.16 -9.99 22.02
C THR A 110 5.75 -9.57 20.67
N VAL A 111 5.29 -10.20 19.58
CA VAL A 111 5.58 -9.72 18.23
C VAL A 111 4.30 -9.13 17.67
N GLN A 112 4.35 -7.86 17.32
CA GLN A 112 3.23 -7.14 16.72
C GLN A 112 3.47 -7.06 15.21
N ILE A 113 2.50 -7.54 14.42
CA ILE A 113 2.50 -7.48 12.96
C ILE A 113 1.35 -6.56 12.56
N GLN A 114 1.70 -5.37 12.11
CA GLN A 114 0.74 -4.42 11.56
C GLN A 114 0.75 -4.57 10.04
N VAL A 115 -0.42 -4.78 9.46
CA VAL A 115 -0.60 -5.07 8.05
C VAL A 115 -1.50 -4.00 7.43
N GLU A 116 -1.08 -3.47 6.28
CA GLU A 116 -1.92 -2.65 5.42
C GLU A 116 -2.33 -3.50 4.22
N GLU A 117 -3.61 -3.83 4.11
CA GLU A 117 -4.14 -4.53 2.94
C GLU A 117 -4.33 -3.59 1.75
N ALA A 118 -4.12 -4.11 0.55
CA ALA A 118 -4.46 -3.42 -0.69
C ALA A 118 -5.99 -3.28 -0.81
N GLU A 119 -6.45 -2.08 -1.14
CA GLU A 119 -7.89 -1.85 -1.33
C GLU A 119 -8.41 -2.60 -2.55
N ARG A 120 -9.56 -3.24 -2.39
CA ARG A 120 -10.33 -3.84 -3.48
C ARG A 120 -11.15 -2.73 -4.14
N ILE A 121 -10.83 -2.43 -5.38
CA ILE A 121 -11.44 -1.32 -6.15
C ILE A 121 -12.59 -1.80 -7.03
N GLY A 122 -12.74 -3.11 -7.22
CA GLY A 122 -13.86 -3.67 -7.97
C GLY A 122 -13.76 -5.19 -8.12
N TYR A 123 -14.80 -5.77 -8.70
CA TYR A 123 -14.94 -7.21 -8.91
C TYR A 123 -15.15 -7.53 -10.38
N VAL A 124 -14.22 -8.23 -11.03
CA VAL A 124 -14.40 -8.68 -12.41
C VAL A 124 -15.23 -9.95 -12.43
N GLN A 125 -16.33 -9.92 -13.18
CA GLN A 125 -17.19 -11.08 -13.38
C GLN A 125 -16.67 -11.97 -14.52
N THR A 126 -16.45 -13.24 -14.25
CA THR A 126 -16.07 -14.27 -15.24
C THR A 126 -16.86 -15.55 -14.99
N ASN A 127 -17.66 -16.00 -15.97
CA ASN A 127 -18.46 -17.23 -15.88
C ASN A 127 -19.38 -17.35 -14.64
N GLY A 128 -19.87 -16.23 -14.12
CA GLY A 128 -20.70 -16.19 -12.92
C GLY A 128 -19.93 -16.17 -11.60
N GLU A 129 -18.60 -16.15 -11.64
CA GLU A 129 -17.74 -15.93 -10.48
C GLU A 129 -17.14 -14.52 -10.51
N PHE A 130 -16.76 -14.03 -9.33
CA PHE A 130 -16.24 -12.68 -9.13
C PHE A 130 -14.83 -12.72 -8.57
N SER A 131 -13.88 -12.17 -9.32
CA SER A 131 -12.48 -11.99 -8.89
C SER A 131 -12.25 -10.54 -8.50
N ALA A 132 -11.73 -10.30 -7.29
CA ALA A 132 -11.42 -8.93 -6.86
C ALA A 132 -10.23 -8.36 -7.64
N ILE A 133 -10.30 -7.06 -7.91
CA ILE A 133 -9.21 -6.25 -8.46
C ILE A 133 -8.71 -5.33 -7.36
N LEU A 134 -7.39 -5.31 -7.16
CA LEU A 134 -6.73 -4.46 -6.18
C LEU A 134 -6.42 -3.08 -6.76
N GLU A 135 -6.16 -2.10 -5.90
CA GLU A 135 -5.84 -0.70 -6.26
C GLU A 135 -4.69 -0.50 -7.27
N ASN A 136 -3.85 -1.53 -7.48
CA ASN A 136 -2.77 -1.53 -8.46
C ASN A 136 -3.16 -2.19 -9.81
N GLY A 137 -4.42 -2.60 -9.98
CA GLY A 137 -4.93 -3.31 -11.16
C GLY A 137 -4.69 -4.83 -11.17
N THR A 138 -4.13 -5.38 -10.09
CA THR A 138 -3.89 -6.83 -9.97
C THR A 138 -5.21 -7.55 -9.73
N LYS A 139 -5.50 -8.55 -10.58
CA LYS A 139 -6.61 -9.47 -10.37
C LYS A 139 -6.22 -10.60 -9.42
N LEU A 140 -7.05 -10.85 -8.42
CA LEU A 140 -6.92 -12.02 -7.55
C LEU A 140 -7.46 -13.27 -8.24
N GLU A 141 -6.76 -14.39 -8.07
CA GLU A 141 -7.18 -15.68 -8.62
C GLU A 141 -8.38 -16.28 -7.86
N ALA A 142 -8.52 -15.91 -6.59
CA ALA A 142 -9.66 -16.33 -5.77
C ALA A 142 -10.93 -15.73 -6.36
N ALA A 143 -11.82 -16.61 -6.82
CA ALA A 143 -13.12 -16.24 -7.34
C ALA A 143 -14.21 -16.70 -6.37
N SER A 144 -15.15 -15.81 -6.07
CA SER A 144 -16.30 -16.10 -5.21
C SER A 144 -17.58 -16.08 -6.05
N SER A 145 -18.57 -16.88 -5.67
CA SER A 145 -19.91 -16.83 -6.27
C SER A 145 -20.65 -15.51 -6.00
N LEU A 146 -20.21 -14.75 -5.00
CA LEU A 146 -20.79 -13.45 -4.63
C LEU A 146 -19.69 -12.42 -4.39
N PRO A 147 -19.85 -11.17 -4.87
CA PRO A 147 -18.94 -10.07 -4.56
C PRO A 147 -19.10 -9.64 -3.09
N GLY A 148 -18.05 -9.00 -2.54
CA GLY A 148 -18.02 -8.54 -1.15
C GLY A 148 -18.96 -7.36 -0.84
N GLY A 149 -19.47 -6.68 -1.87
CA GLY A 149 -20.38 -5.54 -1.75
C GLY A 149 -19.70 -4.23 -1.30
N ASP A 150 -18.38 -4.23 -1.19
CA ASP A 150 -17.52 -3.10 -0.81
C ASP A 150 -16.94 -2.36 -2.02
N ALA A 151 -17.13 -2.87 -3.23
CA ALA A 151 -16.65 -2.29 -4.47
C ALA A 151 -17.54 -2.67 -5.67
N PRO A 152 -17.58 -1.87 -6.75
CA PRO A 152 -18.45 -2.11 -7.90
C PRO A 152 -18.04 -3.35 -8.70
N ILE A 153 -19.00 -3.93 -9.43
CA ILE A 153 -18.73 -5.00 -10.39
C ILE A 153 -18.20 -4.39 -11.70
N LEU A 154 -17.08 -4.91 -12.20
CA LEU A 154 -16.46 -4.51 -13.45
C LEU A 154 -16.76 -5.57 -14.52
N ALA A 155 -17.60 -5.21 -15.49
CA ALA A 155 -18.07 -6.10 -16.54
C ALA A 155 -17.52 -5.72 -17.92
N GLY A 156 -17.33 -6.71 -18.77
CA GLY A 156 -16.96 -6.51 -20.18
C GLY A 156 -15.48 -6.19 -20.45
N PHE A 157 -14.67 -5.85 -19.44
CA PHE A 157 -13.24 -5.52 -19.58
C PHE A 157 -12.41 -6.68 -20.15
N SER A 158 -12.30 -6.77 -21.48
CA SER A 158 -11.52 -7.83 -22.15
C SER A 158 -10.04 -7.48 -22.35
N LYS A 159 -9.66 -6.23 -22.07
CA LYS A 159 -8.30 -5.71 -22.23
C LYS A 159 -7.76 -5.16 -20.91
N GLN A 160 -6.66 -5.72 -20.44
CA GLN A 160 -6.02 -5.37 -19.16
C GLN A 160 -5.69 -3.88 -19.04
N THR A 161 -5.23 -3.23 -20.12
CA THR A 161 -4.88 -1.80 -20.12
C THR A 161 -6.04 -0.90 -19.66
N TYR A 162 -7.27 -1.16 -20.11
CA TYR A 162 -8.43 -0.34 -19.72
C TYR A 162 -8.89 -0.66 -18.30
N LEU A 163 -8.73 -1.91 -17.86
CA LEU A 163 -9.00 -2.30 -16.49
C LEU A 163 -8.04 -1.58 -15.53
N GLU A 164 -6.75 -1.52 -15.84
CA GLU A 164 -5.74 -0.80 -15.04
C GLU A 164 -5.97 0.71 -15.01
N GLU A 165 -6.37 1.32 -16.13
CA GLU A 165 -6.73 2.75 -16.16
C GLU A 165 -7.98 3.03 -15.32
N MET A 166 -9.04 2.24 -15.49
CA MET A 166 -10.26 2.33 -14.68
C MET A 166 -9.95 2.14 -13.19
N SER A 167 -9.04 1.22 -12.87
CA SER A 167 -8.60 0.94 -11.51
C SER A 167 -7.99 2.16 -10.83
N LYS A 168 -7.13 2.90 -11.54
CA LYS A 168 -6.52 4.13 -11.04
C LYS A 168 -7.57 5.22 -10.82
N GLU A 169 -8.50 5.37 -11.76
CA GLU A 169 -9.55 6.37 -11.68
C GLU A 169 -10.54 6.08 -10.54
N LEU A 170 -10.87 4.81 -10.27
CA LEU A 170 -11.69 4.43 -9.12
C LEU A 170 -10.99 4.69 -7.78
N LYS A 171 -9.68 4.47 -7.73
CA LYS A 171 -8.87 4.75 -6.53
C LYS A 171 -8.89 6.25 -6.18
N GLU A 172 -8.88 7.12 -7.18
CA GLU A 172 -8.90 8.57 -6.99
C GLU A 172 -10.31 9.12 -6.74
N LEU A 173 -11.35 8.35 -7.05
CA LEU A 173 -12.74 8.75 -6.84
C LEU A 173 -13.10 8.77 -5.34
N PRO A 174 -13.78 9.81 -4.83
CA PRO A 174 -14.22 9.83 -3.44
C PRO A 174 -15.10 8.63 -3.10
N GLN A 175 -14.83 7.98 -1.96
CA GLN A 175 -15.58 6.78 -1.53
C GLN A 175 -17.09 7.00 -1.47
N SER A 176 -17.54 8.23 -1.16
CA SER A 176 -18.96 8.59 -1.15
C SER A 176 -19.63 8.44 -2.52
N VAL A 177 -18.88 8.63 -3.62
CA VAL A 177 -19.37 8.43 -4.98
C VAL A 177 -19.16 6.97 -5.42
N THR A 178 -18.03 6.36 -5.09
CA THR A 178 -17.76 4.94 -5.39
C THR A 178 -18.83 4.02 -4.82
N ASN A 179 -19.29 4.30 -3.59
CA ASN A 179 -20.37 3.54 -2.94
C ASN A 179 -21.75 3.70 -3.60
N LEU A 180 -21.91 4.68 -4.50
CA LEU A 180 -23.14 4.83 -5.29
C LEU A 180 -23.10 4.01 -6.57
N ILE A 181 -21.94 3.45 -6.95
CA ILE A 181 -21.80 2.66 -8.16
C ILE A 181 -22.04 1.19 -7.83
N SER A 182 -23.02 0.57 -8.51
CA SER A 182 -23.24 -0.87 -8.45
C SER A 182 -22.31 -1.59 -9.43
N GLU A 183 -22.34 -1.16 -10.70
CA GLU A 183 -21.64 -1.85 -11.78
C GLU A 183 -21.06 -0.85 -12.78
N ILE A 184 -19.95 -1.25 -13.41
CA ILE A 184 -19.27 -0.52 -14.48
C ILE A 184 -19.04 -1.49 -15.64
N HIS A 185 -19.66 -1.19 -16.77
CA HIS A 185 -19.60 -1.98 -17.99
C HIS A 185 -18.72 -1.27 -19.00
N TRP A 186 -17.67 -1.93 -19.47
CA TRP A 186 -16.85 -1.42 -20.57
C TRP A 186 -17.56 -1.63 -21.91
N GLU A 187 -18.00 -0.53 -22.51
CA GLU A 187 -18.78 -0.48 -23.76
C GLU A 187 -18.02 0.33 -24.82
N PRO A 188 -16.85 -0.17 -25.31
CA PRO A 188 -16.04 0.58 -26.27
C PRO A 188 -16.79 0.78 -27.59
N LYS A 189 -16.71 1.99 -28.15
CA LYS A 189 -17.16 2.30 -29.52
C LYS A 189 -15.97 2.40 -30.46
N GLU A 190 -16.24 2.35 -31.77
CA GLU A 190 -15.20 2.45 -32.81
C GLU A 190 -14.39 3.75 -32.72
N ASP A 191 -15.05 4.85 -32.35
CA ASP A 191 -14.48 6.19 -32.19
C ASP A 191 -14.01 6.48 -30.76
N ASN A 192 -14.58 5.80 -29.75
CA ASN A 192 -14.23 5.98 -28.35
C ASN A 192 -14.05 4.63 -27.62
N PRO A 193 -12.82 4.09 -27.53
CA PRO A 193 -12.58 2.82 -26.85
C PRO A 193 -12.57 2.94 -25.31
N TYR A 194 -12.70 4.16 -24.76
CA TYR A 194 -12.71 4.43 -23.32
C TYR A 194 -14.12 4.54 -22.74
N GLN A 195 -15.15 4.35 -23.57
CA GLN A 195 -16.53 4.48 -23.15
C GLN A 195 -16.92 3.37 -22.15
N ILE A 196 -17.60 3.80 -21.10
CA ILE A 196 -18.14 2.95 -20.04
C ILE A 196 -19.59 3.37 -19.74
N ARG A 197 -20.38 2.39 -19.31
CA ARG A 197 -21.71 2.59 -18.73
C ARG A 197 -21.68 2.17 -17.28
N LEU A 198 -22.24 2.98 -16.42
CA LEU A 198 -22.37 2.70 -15.00
C LEU A 198 -23.84 2.49 -14.65
N TYR A 199 -24.06 1.57 -13.73
CA TYR A 199 -25.34 1.36 -13.08
C TYR A 199 -25.19 1.79 -11.63
N MET A 200 -25.99 2.76 -11.22
CA MET A 200 -25.92 3.38 -9.91
C MET A 200 -26.94 2.75 -8.95
N ASN A 201 -26.63 2.77 -7.66
CA ASN A 201 -27.46 2.18 -6.60
C ASN A 201 -28.79 2.93 -6.38
N ASP A 202 -28.90 4.17 -6.89
CA ASP A 202 -30.11 4.99 -6.84
C ASP A 202 -31.02 4.84 -8.07
N GLY A 203 -30.64 3.97 -9.02
CA GLY A 203 -31.44 3.63 -10.19
C GLY A 203 -31.05 4.37 -11.48
N PHE A 204 -30.19 5.38 -11.41
CA PHE A 204 -29.70 6.07 -12.61
C PHE A 204 -28.65 5.24 -13.36
N GLN A 205 -28.58 5.44 -14.68
CA GLN A 205 -27.45 5.01 -15.48
C GLN A 205 -26.54 6.20 -15.79
N VAL A 206 -25.24 5.97 -15.87
CA VAL A 206 -24.28 7.01 -16.27
C VAL A 206 -23.49 6.53 -17.49
N LEU A 207 -23.43 7.37 -18.53
CA LEU A 207 -22.56 7.16 -19.67
C LEU A 207 -21.33 8.05 -19.53
N ALA A 208 -20.15 7.44 -19.38
CA ALA A 208 -18.92 8.17 -19.10
C ALA A 208 -17.75 7.63 -19.93
N SER A 209 -16.59 8.25 -19.74
CA SER A 209 -15.31 7.79 -20.26
C SER A 209 -14.41 7.42 -19.10
N ILE A 210 -13.60 6.37 -19.24
CA ILE A 210 -12.55 6.00 -18.27
C ILE A 210 -11.62 7.20 -18.03
N ARG A 211 -11.35 8.01 -19.06
CA ARG A 211 -10.44 9.15 -18.97
C ARG A 211 -11.05 10.27 -18.13
N ASN A 212 -10.32 10.73 -17.10
CA ASN A 212 -10.77 11.77 -16.15
C ASN A 212 -12.06 11.39 -15.42
N PHE A 213 -12.31 10.10 -15.28
CA PHE A 213 -13.52 9.57 -14.66
C PHE A 213 -13.66 10.06 -13.21
N SER A 214 -12.59 9.98 -12.42
CA SER A 214 -12.53 10.47 -11.03
C SER A 214 -13.00 11.92 -10.88
N ASN A 215 -12.46 12.81 -11.71
CA ASN A 215 -12.77 14.23 -11.72
C ASN A 215 -14.22 14.49 -12.13
N LYS A 216 -14.68 13.87 -13.22
CA LYS A 216 -16.01 14.13 -13.76
C LYS A 216 -17.13 13.50 -12.94
N MET A 217 -16.91 12.36 -12.30
CA MET A 217 -17.92 11.73 -11.45
C MET A 217 -18.12 12.45 -10.12
N THR A 218 -17.20 13.34 -9.71
CA THR A 218 -17.35 14.11 -8.48
C THR A 218 -18.60 15.01 -8.48
N ILE A 219 -19.07 15.45 -9.66
CA ILE A 219 -20.28 16.28 -9.77
C ILE A 219 -21.59 15.49 -9.78
N TYR A 220 -21.53 14.16 -9.89
CA TYR A 220 -22.71 13.30 -10.01
C TYR A 220 -23.76 13.54 -8.90
N PRO A 221 -23.40 13.62 -7.60
CA PRO A 221 -24.38 13.87 -6.55
C PRO A 221 -25.12 15.20 -6.72
N SER A 222 -24.46 16.23 -7.27
CA SER A 222 -25.06 17.53 -7.54
C SER A 222 -26.03 17.50 -8.71
N ILE A 223 -25.80 16.64 -9.70
CA ILE A 223 -26.71 16.44 -10.83
C ILE A 223 -27.99 15.77 -10.32
N VAL A 224 -27.86 14.64 -9.61
CA VAL A 224 -29.00 13.88 -9.08
C VAL A 224 -29.85 14.73 -8.13
N ALA A 225 -29.23 15.58 -7.31
CA ALA A 225 -29.95 16.48 -6.40
C ALA A 225 -30.84 17.52 -7.09
N GLN A 226 -30.65 17.75 -8.40
CA GLN A 226 -31.46 18.69 -9.20
C GLN A 226 -32.56 18.00 -10.00
N LEU A 227 -32.55 16.66 -10.07
CA LEU A 227 -33.55 15.89 -10.79
C LEU A 227 -34.83 15.72 -9.95
N GLU A 228 -35.95 15.52 -10.64
CA GLU A 228 -37.23 15.25 -9.98
C GLU A 228 -37.22 13.90 -9.27
N GLU A 229 -37.96 13.81 -8.16
CA GLU A 229 -38.04 12.57 -7.38
C GLU A 229 -38.71 11.47 -8.22
N GLY A 230 -38.00 10.36 -8.42
CA GLY A 230 -38.47 9.24 -9.24
C GLY A 230 -38.18 9.37 -10.74
N ALA A 231 -37.40 10.36 -11.17
CA ALA A 231 -36.88 10.40 -12.54
C ALA A 231 -36.03 9.16 -12.84
N GLU A 232 -36.21 8.58 -14.02
CA GLU A 232 -35.42 7.43 -14.49
C GLU A 232 -34.80 7.75 -15.85
N GLY A 233 -33.49 7.52 -15.99
CA GLY A 233 -32.81 7.83 -17.23
C GLY A 233 -31.30 7.65 -17.19
N ILE A 234 -30.65 8.20 -18.21
CA ILE A 234 -29.21 8.14 -18.44
C ILE A 234 -28.61 9.53 -18.26
N ILE A 235 -27.64 9.66 -17.37
CA ILE A 235 -26.83 10.86 -17.21
C ILE A 235 -25.57 10.68 -18.05
N HIS A 236 -25.35 11.57 -19.01
CA HIS A 236 -24.12 11.59 -19.79
C HIS A 236 -23.10 12.47 -19.07
N ILE A 237 -21.93 11.92 -18.75
CA ILE A 237 -20.82 12.60 -18.10
C ILE A 237 -19.54 12.27 -18.89
N ASP A 238 -19.46 12.79 -20.11
CA ASP A 238 -18.24 12.74 -20.91
C ASP A 238 -17.86 14.14 -21.40
N VAL A 239 -18.31 14.54 -22.59
CA VAL A 239 -17.94 15.84 -23.19
C VAL A 239 -18.74 17.01 -22.60
N GLY A 240 -19.90 16.71 -22.00
CA GLY A 240 -20.78 17.62 -21.27
C GLY A 240 -21.72 16.81 -20.37
N ALA A 241 -22.23 17.44 -19.31
CA ALA A 241 -23.14 16.82 -18.36
C ALA A 241 -24.60 17.11 -18.73
N TYR A 242 -25.37 16.08 -19.10
CA TYR A 242 -26.81 16.23 -19.35
C TYR A 242 -27.58 14.95 -19.00
N PHE A 243 -28.88 15.08 -18.78
CA PHE A 243 -29.79 13.98 -18.43
C PHE A 243 -30.71 13.66 -19.61
N GLU A 244 -30.84 12.37 -19.90
CA GLU A 244 -31.74 11.81 -20.91
C GLU A 244 -32.73 10.88 -20.19
N GLU A 245 -33.98 11.32 -20.07
CA GLU A 245 -35.05 10.53 -19.44
C GLU A 245 -35.49 9.38 -20.35
N TYR A 246 -35.85 8.22 -19.76
CA TYR A 246 -36.42 7.14 -20.55
C TYR A 246 -37.76 7.55 -21.16
N ALA A 247 -37.88 7.37 -22.48
CA ALA A 247 -39.12 7.65 -23.20
C ALA A 247 -40.26 6.74 -22.72
N GLY A 248 -41.05 7.23 -21.75
CA GLY A 248 -42.16 6.48 -21.15
C GLY A 248 -42.74 7.05 -19.85
N ALA A 249 -42.11 8.04 -19.21
CA ALA A 249 -42.60 8.62 -17.95
C ALA A 249 -43.44 9.92 -18.11
N GLY A 250 -43.55 10.47 -19.32
CA GLY A 250 -44.40 11.62 -19.59
C GLY A 250 -44.98 11.59 -21.00
N GLU A 251 -46.30 11.49 -21.12
CA GLU A 251 -46.98 11.93 -22.34
C GLU A 251 -46.71 13.44 -22.55
N GLU A 252 -46.19 13.77 -23.74
CA GLU A 252 -46.20 15.07 -24.41
C GLU A 252 -45.79 16.32 -23.59
N GLY A 253 -44.52 16.71 -23.69
CA GLY A 253 -44.07 18.02 -23.21
C GLY A 253 -42.62 18.34 -23.52
N ASN A 254 -42.37 18.81 -24.75
CA ASN A 254 -41.09 19.33 -25.24
C ASN A 254 -40.40 20.30 -24.25
N THR A 255 -39.29 19.89 -23.63
CA THR A 255 -38.24 20.82 -23.16
C THR A 255 -36.88 20.11 -23.10
N GLU A 256 -36.01 20.40 -24.07
CA GLU A 256 -34.57 20.13 -23.96
C GLU A 256 -34.00 21.04 -22.86
N GLY A 257 -33.68 20.47 -21.70
CA GLY A 257 -33.00 21.17 -20.61
C GLY A 257 -31.49 20.97 -20.71
N GLU A 258 -30.78 21.86 -21.40
CA GLU A 258 -29.33 21.97 -21.25
C GLU A 258 -29.02 22.48 -19.84
N VAL A 259 -28.51 21.61 -18.96
CA VAL A 259 -28.01 22.01 -17.64
C VAL A 259 -26.56 22.46 -17.79
N GLN A 260 -26.36 23.76 -18.02
CA GLN A 260 -25.04 24.36 -18.20
C GLN A 260 -24.39 24.60 -16.82
N ALA A 261 -23.33 23.85 -16.50
CA ALA A 261 -22.51 24.09 -15.31
C ALA A 261 -21.59 25.30 -15.56
N GLU A 262 -22.02 26.50 -15.18
CA GLU A 262 -21.22 27.72 -15.29
C GLU A 262 -20.07 27.74 -14.26
N SER A 263 -18.87 28.08 -14.74
CA SER A 263 -17.71 28.47 -13.92
C SER A 263 -17.74 29.99 -13.70
N PRO A 264 -17.28 30.55 -12.56
CA PRO A 264 -17.50 31.96 -12.26
C PRO A 264 -16.68 32.93 -13.13
N ASP A 265 -17.38 33.97 -13.58
CA ASP A 265 -16.98 35.06 -14.46
C ASP A 265 -15.66 35.80 -14.13
N GLN A 266 -14.92 36.11 -15.19
CA GLN A 266 -14.08 37.31 -15.28
C GLN A 266 -14.91 38.43 -15.92
N VAL A 267 -15.15 39.49 -15.15
CA VAL A 267 -15.89 40.69 -15.59
C VAL A 267 -14.93 41.59 -16.35
N ASP A 268 -15.22 41.85 -17.62
CA ASP A 268 -14.67 42.99 -18.37
C ASP A 268 -15.83 43.77 -18.97
N GLU A 269 -16.01 45.02 -18.54
CA GLU A 269 -16.56 46.06 -19.40
C GLU A 269 -16.01 47.43 -18.95
N PRO A 270 -15.86 48.38 -19.89
CA PRO A 270 -14.84 49.42 -19.83
C PRO A 270 -15.36 50.75 -19.30
N ILE A 271 -14.46 51.61 -18.82
CA ILE A 271 -14.75 53.04 -18.65
C ILE A 271 -13.61 53.90 -19.19
N SER A 272 -14.05 54.87 -19.98
CA SER A 272 -13.33 55.95 -20.65
C SER A 272 -12.63 56.93 -19.69
N GLU A 273 -11.59 57.55 -20.24
CA GLU A 273 -10.76 58.65 -19.72
C GLU A 273 -11.51 59.76 -18.97
N PHE A 274 -10.96 60.20 -17.83
CA PHE A 274 -11.06 61.59 -17.36
C PHE A 274 -9.82 62.01 -16.55
N ASP A 275 -9.43 63.26 -16.79
CA ASP A 275 -8.15 63.92 -16.57
C ASP A 275 -7.64 64.10 -15.12
N ALA A 276 -6.33 64.30 -15.05
CA ALA A 276 -5.55 64.70 -13.88
C ALA A 276 -5.87 66.12 -13.37
N ASN A 277 -5.89 66.30 -12.04
CA ASN A 277 -5.05 67.22 -11.26
C ASN A 277 -5.65 67.53 -9.86
N ASN A 278 -4.72 67.80 -8.94
CA ASN A 278 -4.84 68.60 -7.70
C ASN A 278 -5.02 67.88 -6.34
N ASP A 279 -3.88 67.73 -5.64
CA ASP A 279 -3.71 67.95 -4.20
C ASP A 279 -3.90 69.46 -3.85
N PRO A 280 -3.89 69.94 -2.57
CA PRO A 280 -3.78 69.25 -1.28
C PRO A 280 -4.79 69.75 -0.19
N GLU A 281 -4.76 69.18 1.01
CA GLU A 281 -4.70 69.87 2.34
C GLU A 281 -5.32 69.04 3.50
N GLY A 282 -4.59 68.94 4.62
CA GLY A 282 -5.19 68.90 5.97
C GLY A 282 -4.99 67.65 6.85
N ASN A 283 -3.86 67.58 7.56
CA ASN A 283 -3.71 66.93 8.89
C ASN A 283 -4.10 67.98 9.99
N PRO A 284 -4.37 67.73 11.31
CA PRO A 284 -3.87 66.70 12.25
C PRO A 284 -5.00 66.01 13.08
N GLU A 285 -4.83 65.07 14.03
CA GLU A 285 -3.91 65.00 15.17
C GLU A 285 -4.14 63.72 16.02
N ALA A 286 -3.10 63.32 16.76
CA ALA A 286 -3.06 62.58 18.05
C ALA A 286 -3.00 61.02 18.11
N ALA A 287 -1.81 60.54 18.53
CA ALA A 287 -1.47 59.24 19.14
C ALA A 287 -1.78 59.24 20.67
N PRO A 288 -1.50 58.21 21.54
CA PRO A 288 -0.25 57.40 21.64
C PRO A 288 -0.45 55.87 21.92
N GLU A 289 0.42 54.99 21.39
CA GLU A 289 1.57 54.27 22.02
C GLU A 289 1.30 53.07 22.96
N SER A 290 1.91 51.92 22.62
CA SER A 290 2.66 50.94 23.46
C SER A 290 2.66 49.58 22.73
N GLU A 291 3.70 48.76 22.62
CA GLU A 291 5.10 48.76 23.02
C GLU A 291 5.84 47.74 22.11
N THR A 292 7.11 48.01 21.85
CA THR A 292 8.11 47.20 21.13
C THR A 292 8.66 46.03 21.96
N ASN A 293 8.99 44.90 21.31
CA ASN A 293 10.34 44.29 21.41
C ASN A 293 10.54 43.15 20.37
N ILE A 294 11.39 43.36 19.35
CA ILE A 294 12.80 42.89 19.16
C ILE A 294 12.93 41.59 18.33
N ILE A 295 13.49 41.78 17.12
CA ILE A 295 14.10 40.88 16.11
C ILE A 295 15.59 40.66 16.56
N PRO A 296 16.37 39.58 16.25
CA PRO A 296 16.65 39.21 14.86
C PRO A 296 17.06 37.79 14.44
N GLN A 297 16.73 37.53 13.16
CA GLN A 297 17.48 36.92 12.04
C GLN A 297 18.55 35.84 12.30
N ALA A 298 18.52 34.74 11.52
CA ALA A 298 19.27 34.63 10.25
C ALA A 298 19.26 33.19 9.67
N ASN A 299 18.99 33.12 8.37
CA ASN A 299 19.50 32.26 7.29
C ASN A 299 19.87 30.78 7.55
N SER A 300 19.40 29.91 6.66
CA SER A 300 20.11 28.69 6.28
C SER A 300 19.91 28.37 4.79
N GLU A 301 21.03 28.05 4.17
CA GLU A 301 21.33 27.89 2.75
C GLU A 301 20.94 26.53 2.15
N LEU A 302 20.76 26.59 0.83
CA LEU A 302 21.14 25.66 -0.26
C LEU A 302 21.07 24.13 -0.08
N THR A 303 20.28 23.56 -0.99
CA THR A 303 20.38 22.25 -1.65
C THR A 303 21.73 21.98 -2.35
N PRO A 304 22.17 20.70 -2.46
CA PRO A 304 23.10 20.26 -3.49
C PRO A 304 22.45 19.37 -4.57
N GLN A 305 22.88 19.56 -5.82
CA GLN A 305 22.71 18.63 -6.95
C GLN A 305 23.88 17.64 -7.04
N PRO A 306 23.75 16.47 -7.71
CA PRO A 306 24.90 15.60 -7.99
C PRO A 306 25.55 15.89 -9.35
N GLU A 307 26.88 15.83 -9.37
CA GLU A 307 27.76 15.96 -10.54
C GLU A 307 27.80 14.67 -11.40
N THR A 308 27.81 14.88 -12.71
CA THR A 308 28.22 13.92 -13.75
C THR A 308 29.71 14.06 -14.02
N ASN A 309 30.44 12.96 -14.18
CA ASN A 309 31.74 12.92 -14.87
C ASN A 309 31.87 11.65 -15.71
N GLU A 310 31.97 11.84 -17.03
CA GLU A 310 32.58 10.91 -17.98
C GLU A 310 34.12 11.02 -17.88
N ASP A 311 34.85 9.91 -18.02
CA ASP A 311 35.87 9.77 -19.08
C ASP A 311 36.60 8.40 -19.09
N SER A 312 36.90 7.94 -20.31
CA SER A 312 38.05 7.10 -20.74
C SER A 312 38.00 5.55 -20.72
N GLU A 313 37.71 4.96 -21.90
CA GLU A 313 38.33 3.73 -22.48
C GLU A 313 39.70 4.08 -23.14
N PRO A 314 40.59 3.16 -23.66
CA PRO A 314 40.31 1.85 -24.28
C PRO A 314 41.38 0.71 -24.11
N ASP A 315 41.11 -0.39 -24.83
CA ASP A 315 42.00 -1.45 -25.38
C ASP A 315 42.47 -2.63 -24.49
N ARG A 316 41.98 -3.84 -24.85
CA ARG A 316 42.82 -4.94 -25.41
C ARG A 316 41.99 -6.16 -25.87
N GLU A 317 42.13 -6.48 -27.16
CA GLU A 317 41.85 -7.79 -27.74
C GLU A 317 42.78 -8.87 -27.15
N HIS A 318 42.26 -10.08 -26.91
CA HIS A 318 42.84 -11.35 -27.40
C HIS A 318 42.01 -12.56 -26.93
N THR A 319 41.34 -13.21 -27.88
CA THR A 319 41.10 -14.67 -27.87
C THR A 319 42.41 -15.39 -28.21
N PRO A 320 42.63 -16.65 -27.77
CA PRO A 320 42.25 -17.76 -28.65
C PRO A 320 41.70 -19.01 -27.94
N ALA A 321 41.32 -19.96 -28.80
CA ALA A 321 40.48 -21.13 -28.66
C ALA A 321 41.15 -22.42 -28.14
N SER A 322 40.38 -23.53 -28.25
CA SER A 322 40.75 -24.96 -28.30
C SER A 322 40.96 -25.66 -26.95
N GLU A 323 40.62 -26.92 -26.69
CA GLU A 323 39.90 -28.02 -27.36
C GLU A 323 39.87 -29.18 -26.32
N GLN A 324 39.20 -30.28 -26.65
CA GLN A 324 39.20 -31.62 -26.03
C GLN A 324 38.20 -31.91 -24.91
N GLU A 325 37.51 -33.05 -24.86
CA GLU A 325 37.21 -34.12 -25.82
C GLU A 325 36.15 -35.04 -25.18
N GLY A 326 35.36 -35.68 -26.05
CA GLY A 326 34.62 -36.95 -25.97
C GLY A 326 34.43 -37.75 -24.66
N THR A 327 33.22 -38.29 -24.53
CA THR A 327 32.90 -39.74 -24.64
C THR A 327 31.39 -39.90 -24.39
N GLU A 328 30.57 -40.10 -25.43
CA GLU A 328 30.12 -41.41 -25.94
C GLU A 328 29.75 -42.44 -24.85
N GLN A 329 28.44 -42.71 -24.69
CA GLN A 329 27.98 -44.09 -24.81
C GLN A 329 26.52 -44.20 -25.26
N SER A 330 26.34 -45.17 -26.13
CA SER A 330 25.21 -45.53 -26.98
C SER A 330 24.54 -46.82 -26.48
N GLY A 331 23.30 -47.05 -26.94
CA GLY A 331 22.61 -48.35 -26.95
C GLY A 331 21.63 -48.53 -25.79
N SER A 332 20.42 -49.08 -25.95
CA SER A 332 19.77 -49.83 -27.04
C SER A 332 18.29 -49.97 -26.63
N VAL A 333 17.31 -49.64 -27.49
CA VAL A 333 16.49 -50.59 -28.26
C VAL A 333 16.22 -51.92 -27.56
N GLU A 334 14.97 -52.16 -27.18
CA GLU A 334 14.33 -53.47 -27.28
C GLU A 334 12.80 -53.31 -27.45
N ASP A 335 12.32 -53.75 -28.60
CA ASP A 335 10.94 -54.05 -28.93
C ASP A 335 10.45 -55.27 -28.15
N SER A 336 9.17 -55.33 -27.80
CA SER A 336 8.39 -56.59 -27.85
C SER A 336 6.89 -56.33 -27.67
N ASP A 337 6.21 -56.42 -28.81
CA ASP A 337 5.02 -57.21 -29.11
C ASP A 337 4.02 -57.63 -28.02
N GLY A 338 2.76 -57.44 -28.41
CA GLY A 338 1.68 -58.41 -28.22
C GLY A 338 0.83 -58.24 -26.96
N SER A 339 -0.49 -58.43 -26.96
CA SER A 339 -1.50 -58.64 -28.00
C SER A 339 -2.80 -58.90 -27.24
N ASP A 340 -3.89 -58.42 -27.81
CA ASP A 340 -5.17 -59.14 -27.94
C ASP A 340 -6.25 -59.06 -26.85
N SER A 341 -7.47 -58.84 -27.37
CA SER A 341 -8.78 -59.34 -26.94
C SER A 341 -9.38 -58.78 -25.65
N THR A 342 -10.67 -58.53 -25.48
CA THR A 342 -11.94 -58.60 -26.24
C THR A 342 -12.97 -58.07 -25.21
N ASP A 343 -13.80 -57.08 -25.51
CA ASP A 343 -15.19 -57.25 -26.02
C ASP A 343 -16.26 -57.27 -24.90
N ASP A 344 -17.46 -56.84 -25.29
CA ASP A 344 -18.77 -57.06 -24.68
C ASP A 344 -19.37 -56.05 -23.67
N SER A 345 -20.10 -55.09 -24.25
CA SER A 345 -21.58 -54.96 -24.23
C SER A 345 -22.40 -54.47 -23.02
N SER A 346 -23.50 -53.83 -23.45
CA SER A 346 -24.84 -53.66 -22.83
C SER A 346 -25.07 -52.36 -22.03
N SER A 347 -25.79 -51.34 -22.52
CA SER A 347 -27.19 -51.21 -22.99
C SER A 347 -28.24 -51.05 -21.88
N GLU A 348 -29.18 -50.13 -22.13
CA GLU A 348 -30.48 -49.88 -21.45
C GLU A 348 -30.42 -49.10 -20.11
N GLU A 349 -31.34 -48.22 -19.73
CA GLU A 349 -32.68 -47.90 -20.23
C GLU A 349 -33.11 -46.50 -19.74
N SER A 350 -34.04 -45.93 -20.50
CA SER A 350 -34.91 -44.79 -20.22
C SER A 350 -35.76 -44.86 -18.93
N GLY A 351 -36.18 -43.69 -18.44
CA GLY A 351 -37.54 -43.52 -17.90
C GLY A 351 -37.68 -42.69 -16.62
N GLN A 352 -38.04 -41.41 -16.73
CA GLN A 352 -39.38 -40.88 -16.47
C GLN A 352 -39.45 -39.37 -16.74
#